data_AF-K1VAB7-F1
#
_entry.id   AF-K1VAB7-F1
#
_cell.length_a   1.000
_cell.length_b   1.000
_cell.length_c   1.000
_cell.angle_alpha   90.00
_cell.angle_beta   90.00
_cell.angle_gamma   90.00
#
_symmetry.space_group_name_H-M   'P 1'
#
loop_
_entity.id
_entity.type
_entity.pdbx_description
1 polymer ?
#
loop_
_entity_poly.entity_id
_entity_poly.type
_entity_poly.pdbx_seq_one_letter_code
_entity_poly.pdbx_strand_id
1 'polypeptide(L)'
;EFILQLWLKIVPEYCVLFTRLVLVELLISSAYVPIAQINQASGKIRNYQMAISIIFLASFILTYVLYKIGMPVYSTFILSVALAIVGLFVRVIILKHDNAFPASTYLFKVMLPLIPVAGLSLVIPVLIYKYTETTFLTFLFNSFMGFISSIVVIWIFGLDKVEKSFITEKINSRIHKNKYR
;
A
#
# COMPACT_ATOMS: atom_id res chain seq x y z
N GLU A 1 1.53 18.82 2.20
CA GLU A 1 2.19 20.14 2.16
C GLU A 1 2.81 20.50 3.49
N PHE A 2 2.04 20.59 4.59
CA PHE A 2 2.56 20.90 5.93
C PHE A 2 3.87 20.18 6.32
N ILE A 3 3.92 18.85 6.16
CA ILE A 3 5.14 18.05 6.43
C ILE A 3 6.31 18.47 5.53
N LEU A 4 6.05 18.74 4.25
CA LEU A 4 7.07 19.15 3.28
C LEU A 4 7.55 20.58 3.54
N GLN A 5 6.66 21.48 3.97
CA GLN A 5 7.06 22.83 4.39
C GLN A 5 7.95 22.77 5.64
N LEU A 6 7.64 21.91 6.60
CA LEU A 6 8.48 21.71 7.79
C LEU A 6 9.87 21.17 7.42
N TRP A 7 9.95 20.27 6.44
CA TRP A 7 11.21 19.64 6.03
C TRP A 7 12.04 20.49 5.06
N LEU A 8 11.44 21.01 3.98
CA LEU A 8 12.14 21.72 2.90
C LEU A 8 12.19 23.24 3.09
N LYS A 9 11.37 23.80 3.97
CA LYS A 9 11.04 25.24 4.07
C LYS A 9 10.34 25.79 2.83
N ILE A 10 10.97 25.66 1.66
CA ILE A 10 10.41 26.03 0.35
C ILE A 10 10.00 24.74 -0.37
N VAL A 11 8.71 24.56 -0.61
CA VAL A 11 8.18 23.37 -1.28
C VAL A 11 8.14 23.59 -2.79
N PRO A 12 8.87 22.79 -3.59
CA PRO A 12 8.79 22.87 -5.05
C PRO A 12 7.40 22.48 -5.56
N GLU A 13 6.99 23.06 -6.69
CA GLU A 13 5.66 22.94 -7.31
C GLU A 13 5.15 21.48 -7.39
N TYR A 14 5.97 20.55 -7.88
CA TYR A 14 5.57 19.14 -8.06
C TYR A 14 5.85 18.24 -6.86
N CYS A 15 6.54 18.73 -5.82
CA CYS A 15 7.01 17.90 -4.72
C CYS A 15 5.84 17.20 -4.00
N VAL A 16 4.77 17.95 -3.71
CA VAL A 16 3.56 17.39 -3.08
C VAL A 16 2.93 16.29 -3.93
N LEU A 17 2.86 16.49 -5.26
CA LEU A 17 2.27 15.52 -6.18
C LEU A 17 3.12 14.25 -6.25
N PHE A 18 4.44 14.37 -6.40
CA PHE A 18 5.35 13.23 -6.44
C PHE A 18 5.29 12.43 -5.14
N THR A 19 5.32 13.08 -3.98
CA THR A 19 5.21 12.39 -2.70
C THR A 19 3.90 11.61 -2.59
N ARG A 20 2.77 12.20 -3.00
CA ARG A 20 1.48 11.50 -3.01
C ARG A 20 1.50 10.27 -3.92
N LEU A 21 2.01 10.39 -5.15
CA LEU A 21 2.09 9.27 -6.09
C LEU A 21 3.03 8.16 -5.59
N VAL A 22 4.18 8.51 -5.01
CA VAL A 22 5.09 7.53 -4.40
C VAL A 22 4.43 6.83 -3.22
N LEU A 23 3.67 7.53 -2.37
CA LEU A 23 2.94 6.87 -1.27
C LEU A 23 1.88 5.87 -1.78
N VAL A 24 1.20 6.19 -2.88
CA VAL A 24 0.27 5.26 -3.53
C VAL A 24 0.99 4.03 -4.09
N GLU A 25 2.13 4.24 -4.76
CA GLU A 25 2.97 3.16 -5.27
C GLU A 25 3.49 2.27 -4.13
N LEU A 26 3.99 2.85 -3.04
CA LEU A 26 4.41 2.11 -1.85
C LEU A 26 3.29 1.30 -1.20
N LEU A 27 2.06 1.84 -1.18
CA LEU A 27 0.90 1.12 -0.67
C LEU A 27 0.64 -0.16 -1.50
N ILE A 28 0.65 -0.04 -2.83
CA ILE A 28 0.51 -1.20 -3.74
C ILE A 28 1.68 -2.17 -3.55
N SER A 29 2.90 -1.64 -3.42
CA SER A 29 4.12 -2.41 -3.22
C SER A 29 4.08 -3.24 -1.95
N SER A 30 3.60 -2.67 -0.85
CA SER A 30 3.40 -3.41 0.41
C SER A 30 2.48 -4.63 0.26
N ALA A 31 1.50 -4.57 -0.65
CA ALA A 31 0.55 -5.65 -0.87
C ALA A 31 1.18 -6.87 -1.58
N TYR A 32 2.14 -6.66 -2.49
CA TYR A 32 2.79 -7.78 -3.21
C TYR A 32 4.08 -8.28 -2.56
N VAL A 33 4.65 -7.59 -1.56
CA VAL A 33 5.86 -8.06 -0.86
C VAL A 33 5.72 -9.48 -0.32
N PRO A 34 4.62 -9.89 0.37
CA PRO A 34 4.47 -11.27 0.83
C PRO A 34 4.50 -12.29 -0.30
N ILE A 35 3.87 -11.97 -1.44
CA ILE A 35 3.80 -12.81 -2.65
C ILE A 35 5.21 -12.99 -3.23
N ALA A 36 5.98 -11.90 -3.28
CA ALA A 36 7.37 -11.91 -3.72
C ALA A 36 8.24 -12.81 -2.85
N GLN A 37 8.04 -12.79 -1.52
CA GLN A 37 8.80 -13.64 -0.60
C GLN A 37 8.46 -15.12 -0.77
N ILE A 38 7.17 -15.48 -0.95
CA ILE A 38 6.77 -16.87 -1.22
C ILE A 38 7.40 -17.38 -2.52
N ASN A 39 7.37 -16.60 -3.60
CA ASN A 39 8.00 -16.98 -4.87
C ASN A 39 9.51 -17.21 -4.71
N GLN A 40 10.20 -16.32 -3.99
CA GLN A 40 11.64 -16.48 -3.75
C GLN A 40 11.96 -17.71 -2.88
N ALA A 41 11.17 -17.96 -1.83
CA ALA A 41 11.33 -19.13 -0.96
C ALA A 41 11.06 -20.45 -1.69
N SER A 42 10.22 -20.46 -2.72
CA SER A 42 9.91 -21.67 -3.50
C SER A 42 11.06 -22.20 -4.36
N GLY A 43 12.14 -21.42 -4.54
CA GLY A 43 13.26 -21.76 -5.41
C GLY A 43 12.99 -21.60 -6.92
N LYS A 44 11.73 -21.39 -7.34
CA LYS A 44 11.32 -21.18 -8.74
C LYS A 44 11.48 -19.72 -9.17
N ILE A 45 12.70 -19.19 -9.09
CA ILE A 45 12.96 -17.75 -9.28
C ILE A 45 13.00 -17.32 -10.74
N ARG A 46 13.20 -18.25 -11.70
CA ARG A 46 13.47 -17.91 -13.11
C ARG A 46 12.33 -17.11 -13.73
N ASN A 47 11.10 -17.63 -13.72
CA ASN A 47 9.94 -16.98 -14.32
C ASN A 47 9.60 -15.66 -13.63
N TYR A 48 9.71 -15.66 -12.30
CA TYR A 48 9.52 -14.48 -11.47
C TYR A 48 10.48 -13.35 -11.84
N GLN A 49 11.79 -13.63 -11.91
CA GLN A 49 12.79 -12.61 -12.25
C GLN A 49 12.67 -12.15 -13.70
N MET A 50 12.41 -13.06 -14.65
CA MET A 50 12.17 -12.68 -16.05
C MET A 50 11.00 -11.69 -16.17
N ALA A 51 9.87 -11.96 -15.52
CA ALA A 51 8.73 -11.04 -15.50
C ALA A 51 9.06 -9.67 -14.89
N ILE A 52 9.81 -9.64 -13.78
CA ILE A 52 10.23 -8.38 -13.16
C ILE A 52 11.14 -7.57 -14.10
N SER A 53 12.12 -8.22 -14.72
CA SER A 53 13.01 -7.58 -15.68
C SER A 53 12.22 -7.00 -16.87
N ILE A 54 11.22 -7.72 -17.38
CA ILE A 54 10.35 -7.23 -18.46
C ILE A 54 9.56 -6.00 -18.00
N ILE A 55 8.99 -6.00 -16.79
CA ILE A 55 8.25 -4.86 -16.24
C ILE A 55 9.17 -3.65 -16.06
N PHE A 56 10.42 -3.83 -15.58
CA PHE A 56 11.38 -2.74 -15.46
C PHE A 56 11.82 -2.19 -16.81
N LEU A 57 12.06 -3.05 -17.79
CA LEU A 57 12.38 -2.61 -19.14
C LEU A 57 11.20 -1.85 -19.78
N ALA A 58 9.98 -2.34 -19.59
CA ALA A 58 8.77 -1.66 -20.03
C ALA A 58 8.62 -0.29 -19.35
N SER A 59 8.91 -0.19 -18.05
CA SER A 59 8.93 1.09 -17.33
C SER A 59 9.87 2.10 -17.99
N PHE A 60 11.08 1.68 -18.32
CA PHE A 60 12.06 2.54 -18.99
C PHE A 60 11.60 2.98 -20.39
N ILE A 61 11.18 2.04 -21.23
CA ILE A 61 10.74 2.32 -22.60
C ILE A 61 9.50 3.24 -22.59
N LEU A 62 8.50 2.92 -21.77
CA LEU A 62 7.28 3.70 -21.69
C LEU A 62 7.55 5.10 -21.14
N THR A 63 8.40 5.25 -20.12
CA THR A 63 8.82 6.56 -19.61
C THR A 63 9.46 7.41 -20.70
N TYR A 64 10.38 6.83 -21.48
CA TYR A 64 11.00 7.53 -22.61
C TYR A 64 9.97 7.97 -23.65
N VAL A 65 9.01 7.10 -24.00
CA VAL A 65 7.94 7.43 -24.95
C VAL A 65 7.07 8.57 -24.43
N LEU A 66 6.63 8.53 -23.16
CA LEU A 66 5.80 9.58 -22.55
C LEU A 66 6.50 10.96 -22.63
N TYR A 67 7.79 11.01 -22.32
CA TYR A 67 8.54 12.27 -22.40
C TYR A 67 8.78 12.72 -23.84
N LYS A 68 8.99 11.79 -24.78
CA LYS A 68 9.17 12.13 -26.19
C LYS A 68 7.92 12.78 -26.80
N ILE A 69 6.72 12.40 -26.33
CA ILE A 69 5.45 13.03 -26.77
C ILE A 69 5.11 14.31 -25.97
N GLY A 70 6.03 14.81 -25.14
CA GLY A 70 5.88 16.07 -24.41
C GLY A 70 5.03 15.97 -23.14
N MET A 71 4.82 14.77 -22.58
CA MET A 71 4.10 14.63 -21.32
C MET A 71 4.90 15.18 -20.13
N PRO A 72 4.22 15.70 -19.11
CA PRO A 72 4.86 16.30 -17.94
C PRO A 72 5.61 15.27 -17.08
N VAL A 73 6.51 15.75 -16.23
CA VAL A 73 7.41 14.91 -15.41
C VAL A 73 6.65 13.96 -14.48
N TYR A 74 5.45 14.35 -14.00
CA TYR A 74 4.63 13.49 -13.14
C TYR A 74 4.07 12.25 -13.85
N SER A 75 4.07 12.21 -15.18
CA SER A 75 3.56 11.07 -15.95
C SER A 75 4.31 9.78 -15.67
N THR A 76 5.61 9.85 -15.35
CA THR A 76 6.42 8.68 -14.97
C THR A 76 5.99 8.09 -13.64
N PHE A 77 5.57 8.91 -12.69
CA PHE A 77 5.07 8.44 -11.39
C PHE A 77 3.67 7.82 -11.52
N ILE A 78 2.84 8.34 -12.42
CA ILE A 78 1.55 7.71 -12.75
C ILE A 78 1.80 6.34 -13.41
N LEU A 79 2.76 6.27 -14.34
CA LEU A 79 3.17 5.03 -14.98
C LEU A 79 3.71 4.02 -13.96
N SER A 80 4.54 4.44 -12.99
CA SER A 80 5.07 3.54 -11.97
C SER A 80 3.98 2.94 -11.10
N VAL A 81 2.97 3.73 -10.71
CA VAL A 81 1.77 3.24 -10.01
C VAL A 81 1.03 2.19 -10.87
N ALA A 82 0.80 2.48 -12.15
CA ALA A 82 0.14 1.53 -13.05
C ALA A 82 0.93 0.22 -13.20
N LEU A 83 2.25 0.30 -13.35
CA LEU A 83 3.13 -0.86 -13.45
C LEU A 83 3.24 -1.64 -12.13
N ALA A 84 3.12 -0.98 -10.97
CA ALA A 84 3.04 -1.65 -9.68
C ALA A 84 1.77 -2.53 -9.59
N ILE A 85 0.63 -2.03 -10.07
CA ILE A 85 -0.63 -2.79 -10.14
C ILE A 85 -0.50 -3.97 -11.10
N VAL A 86 -0.01 -3.74 -12.32
CA VAL A 86 0.24 -4.83 -13.29
C VAL A 86 1.19 -5.86 -12.70
N GLY A 87 2.27 -5.40 -12.06
CA GLY A 87 3.25 -6.25 -11.41
C GLY A 87 2.70 -7.08 -10.26
N LEU A 88 1.73 -6.57 -9.49
CA LEU A 88 1.01 -7.36 -8.48
C LEU A 88 0.32 -8.56 -9.14
N PHE A 89 -0.48 -8.33 -10.19
CA PHE A 89 -1.22 -9.39 -10.87
C PHE A 89 -0.30 -10.41 -11.55
N VAL A 90 0.76 -9.95 -12.21
CA VAL A 90 1.76 -10.83 -12.83
C VAL A 90 2.39 -11.76 -11.78
N ARG A 91 2.76 -11.23 -10.60
CA ARG A 91 3.33 -12.04 -9.51
C ARG A 91 2.37 -13.10 -8.99
N VAL A 92 1.08 -12.76 -8.86
CA VAL A 92 0.03 -13.72 -8.46
C VAL A 92 -0.13 -14.82 -9.50
N ILE A 93 -0.13 -14.49 -10.79
CA ILE A 93 -0.25 -15.46 -11.89
C ILE A 93 0.94 -16.42 -11.91
N ILE A 94 2.16 -15.89 -11.77
CA ILE A 94 3.38 -16.71 -11.71
C ILE A 94 3.34 -17.63 -10.49
N LEU A 95 2.95 -17.11 -9.32
CA LEU A 95 2.85 -17.91 -8.10
C LEU A 95 1.81 -19.04 -8.25
N LYS A 96 0.68 -18.76 -8.91
CA LYS A 96 -0.33 -19.79 -9.25
C LYS A 96 0.26 -20.90 -10.12
N HIS A 97 0.98 -20.51 -11.18
CA HIS A 97 1.57 -21.45 -12.13
C HIS A 97 2.69 -22.28 -11.50
N ASP A 98 3.62 -21.62 -10.81
CA ASP A 98 4.84 -22.25 -10.33
C ASP A 98 4.62 -23.03 -9.02
N ASN A 99 3.69 -22.61 -8.16
CA ASN A 99 3.54 -23.16 -6.80
C ASN A 99 2.15 -23.73 -6.50
N ALA A 100 1.31 -23.94 -7.52
CA ALA A 100 -0.09 -24.36 -7.36
C ALA A 100 -0.87 -23.49 -6.34
N PHE A 101 -0.46 -22.22 -6.23
CA PHE A 101 -0.97 -21.33 -5.21
C PHE A 101 -2.45 -21.00 -5.46
N PRO A 102 -3.30 -20.99 -4.40
CA PRO A 102 -4.72 -20.67 -4.52
C PRO A 102 -4.94 -19.17 -4.75
N ALA A 103 -4.58 -18.69 -5.95
CA ALA A 103 -4.60 -17.28 -6.31
C ALA A 103 -5.98 -16.64 -6.21
N SER A 104 -7.07 -17.34 -6.55
CA SER A 104 -8.41 -16.77 -6.39
C SER A 104 -8.72 -16.55 -4.92
N THR A 105 -8.48 -17.55 -4.06
CA THR A 105 -8.69 -17.42 -2.61
C THR A 105 -7.90 -16.26 -2.04
N TYR A 106 -6.64 -16.07 -2.46
CA TYR A 106 -5.84 -14.93 -2.04
C TYR A 106 -6.42 -13.59 -2.53
N LEU A 107 -6.80 -13.48 -3.79
CA LEU A 107 -7.40 -12.25 -4.34
C LEU A 107 -8.71 -11.90 -3.61
N PHE A 108 -9.56 -12.88 -3.33
CA PHE A 108 -10.85 -12.65 -2.65
C PHE A 108 -10.72 -12.43 -1.14
N LYS A 109 -9.85 -13.17 -0.45
CA LYS A 109 -9.73 -13.09 1.01
C LYS A 109 -8.74 -12.04 1.50
N VAL A 110 -7.75 -11.66 0.69
CA VAL A 110 -6.67 -10.75 1.10
C VAL A 110 -6.70 -9.45 0.31
N MET A 111 -6.79 -9.50 -1.03
CA MET A 111 -6.73 -8.28 -1.85
C MET A 111 -8.06 -7.52 -1.87
N LEU A 112 -9.19 -8.21 -1.99
CA LEU A 112 -10.51 -7.57 -2.08
C LEU A 112 -10.83 -6.75 -0.82
N PRO A 113 -10.55 -7.21 0.42
CA PRO A 113 -10.75 -6.40 1.62
C PRO A 113 -9.88 -5.14 1.69
N LEU A 114 -8.76 -5.05 0.95
CA LEU A 114 -7.93 -3.85 0.94
C LEU A 114 -8.63 -2.66 0.28
N ILE A 115 -9.58 -2.89 -0.63
CA ILE A 115 -10.31 -1.82 -1.32
C ILE A 115 -11.16 -1.00 -0.34
N PRO A 116 -12.10 -1.59 0.43
CA PRO A 116 -12.83 -0.83 1.45
C PRO A 116 -11.91 -0.33 2.55
N VAL A 117 -10.82 -1.03 2.88
CA VAL A 117 -9.85 -0.54 3.87
C VAL A 117 -9.19 0.76 3.42
N ALA A 118 -8.68 0.82 2.19
CA ALA A 118 -8.05 2.01 1.64
C ALA A 118 -9.04 3.18 1.48
N GLY A 119 -10.28 2.89 1.06
CA GLY A 119 -11.31 3.92 0.92
C GLY A 119 -11.82 4.48 2.25
N LEU A 120 -12.24 3.60 3.16
CA LEU A 120 -12.92 3.99 4.41
C LEU A 120 -11.95 4.56 5.45
N SER A 121 -10.69 4.12 5.47
CA SER A 121 -9.67 4.68 6.39
C SER A 121 -9.36 6.15 6.11
N LEU A 122 -9.59 6.63 4.89
CA LEU A 122 -9.37 8.02 4.49
C LEU A 122 -10.56 8.94 4.79
N VAL A 123 -11.76 8.40 5.02
CA VAL A 123 -12.98 9.20 5.19
C VAL A 123 -12.84 10.17 6.36
N ILE A 124 -12.45 9.68 7.55
CA ILE A 124 -12.32 10.51 8.75
C ILE A 124 -11.22 11.58 8.57
N PRO A 125 -9.98 11.23 8.13
CA PRO A 125 -8.94 12.24 7.91
C PRO A 125 -9.27 13.31 6.89
N VAL A 126 -9.95 12.94 5.81
CA VAL A 126 -10.34 13.88 4.75
C VAL A 126 -11.42 14.83 5.24
N LEU A 127 -12.39 14.35 6.03
CA LEU A 127 -13.41 15.21 6.64
C LEU A 127 -12.78 16.22 7.59
N ILE A 128 -11.92 15.79 8.52
CA ILE A 128 -11.23 16.69 9.45
C ILE A 128 -10.41 17.73 8.66
N TYR A 129 -9.66 17.31 7.65
CA TYR A 129 -8.89 18.21 6.80
C TYR A 129 -9.75 19.26 6.07
N LYS A 130 -10.97 18.90 5.63
CA LYS A 130 -11.86 19.81 4.90
C LYS A 130 -12.51 20.86 5.81
N TYR A 131 -12.82 20.50 7.06
CA TYR A 131 -13.58 21.36 7.99
C TYR A 131 -12.71 22.08 9.02
N THR A 132 -11.40 21.91 8.98
CA THR A 132 -10.49 22.49 9.98
C THR A 132 -9.30 23.16 9.30
N GLU A 133 -8.92 24.33 9.79
CA GLU A 133 -7.70 25.01 9.32
C GLU A 133 -6.45 24.21 9.67
N THR A 134 -5.45 24.24 8.78
CA THR A 134 -4.20 23.51 8.96
C THR A 134 -3.28 24.25 9.94
N THR A 135 -3.26 23.78 11.18
CA THR A 135 -2.31 24.18 12.23
C THR A 135 -1.55 22.94 12.71
N PHE A 136 -0.47 23.12 13.48
CA PHE A 136 0.28 21.98 14.01
C PHE A 136 -0.57 21.07 14.91
N LEU A 137 -1.44 21.66 15.75
CA LEU A 137 -2.35 20.90 16.63
C LEU A 137 -3.40 20.14 15.83
N THR A 138 -4.03 20.78 14.84
CA THR A 138 -5.05 20.12 14.01
C THR A 138 -4.44 19.05 13.12
N PHE A 139 -3.18 19.20 12.69
CA PHE A 139 -2.41 18.17 12.00
C PHE A 139 -2.15 16.93 12.89
N LEU A 140 -1.71 17.13 14.13
CA LEU A 140 -1.50 16.04 15.08
C LEU A 140 -2.81 15.30 15.39
N PHE A 141 -3.89 16.06 15.63
CA PHE A 141 -5.22 15.51 15.85
C PHE A 141 -5.72 14.73 14.64
N ASN A 142 -5.58 15.27 13.43
CA ASN A 142 -5.98 14.61 12.20
C ASN A 142 -5.20 13.31 11.96
N SER A 143 -3.89 13.33 12.21
CA SER A 143 -3.03 12.15 12.09
C SER A 143 -3.43 11.06 13.09
N PHE A 144 -3.72 11.45 14.33
CA PHE A 144 -4.19 10.52 15.36
C PHE A 144 -5.55 9.92 14.99
N MET A 145 -6.50 10.75 14.53
CA MET A 145 -7.81 10.26 14.08
C MET A 145 -7.72 9.36 12.85
N GLY A 146 -6.79 9.63 11.92
CA GLY A 146 -6.51 8.74 10.80
C GLY A 146 -5.91 7.41 11.22
N PHE A 147 -5.04 7.40 12.22
CA PHE A 147 -4.50 6.17 12.79
C PHE A 147 -5.62 5.32 13.41
N ILE A 148 -6.48 5.92 14.25
CA ILE A 148 -7.62 5.22 14.85
C ILE A 148 -8.60 4.72 13.78
N SER A 149 -8.93 5.57 12.79
CA SER A 149 -9.79 5.18 11.67
C SER A 149 -9.24 3.97 10.92
N SER A 150 -7.94 3.98 10.62
CA SER A 150 -7.27 2.87 9.94
C SER A 150 -7.35 1.58 10.76
N ILE A 151 -7.09 1.63 12.07
CA ILE A 151 -7.20 0.46 12.96
C ILE A 151 -8.62 -0.11 12.94
N VAL A 152 -9.63 0.74 13.10
CA VAL A 152 -11.04 0.31 13.15
C VAL A 152 -11.46 -0.33 11.83
N VAL A 153 -11.12 0.29 10.71
CA VAL A 153 -11.48 -0.22 9.38
C VAL A 153 -10.74 -1.52 9.07
N ILE A 154 -9.44 -1.62 9.39
CA ILE A 154 -8.67 -2.87 9.27
C ILE A 154 -9.29 -3.96 10.14
N TRP A 155 -9.68 -3.65 11.38
CA TRP A 155 -10.33 -4.61 12.25
C TRP A 155 -11.66 -5.09 11.68
N ILE A 156 -12.51 -4.21 11.15
CA ILE A 156 -13.83 -4.61 10.65
C ILE A 156 -13.69 -5.40 9.34
N PHE A 157 -12.99 -4.84 8.35
CA PHE A 157 -12.96 -5.36 6.98
C PHE A 157 -11.70 -6.13 6.62
N GLY A 158 -10.54 -5.73 7.13
CA GLY A 158 -9.24 -6.25 6.71
C GLY A 158 -8.86 -7.61 7.30
N LEU A 159 -9.42 -8.00 8.46
CA LEU A 159 -9.08 -9.23 9.15
C LEU A 159 -10.19 -10.29 9.04
N ASP A 160 -9.79 -11.54 8.79
CA ASP A 160 -10.67 -12.70 8.84
C ASP A 160 -11.00 -13.10 10.30
N LYS A 161 -12.05 -13.90 10.49
CA LYS A 161 -12.52 -14.37 11.80
C LYS A 161 -11.43 -15.07 12.60
N VAL A 162 -10.60 -15.88 11.93
CA VAL A 162 -9.48 -16.61 12.54
C VAL A 162 -8.38 -15.66 13.00
N GLU A 163 -8.08 -14.62 12.20
CA GLU A 163 -7.06 -13.63 12.56
C GLU A 163 -7.53 -12.78 13.75
N LYS A 164 -8.81 -12.42 13.78
CA LYS A 164 -9.44 -11.73 14.92
C LYS A 164 -9.34 -12.55 16.20
N SER A 165 -9.73 -13.82 16.17
CA SER A 165 -9.68 -14.69 17.35
C SER A 165 -8.24 -14.83 17.87
N PHE A 166 -7.27 -15.04 16.96
CA PHE A 166 -5.85 -15.11 17.32
C PHE A 166 -5.35 -13.83 18.02
N ILE A 167 -5.74 -12.65 17.52
CA ILE A 167 -5.36 -11.38 18.15
C ILE A 167 -6.02 -11.22 19.51
N THR A 168 -7.33 -11.48 19.63
CA THR A 168 -8.06 -11.36 20.90
C THR A 168 -7.52 -12.33 21.96
N GLU A 169 -7.21 -13.57 21.61
CA GLU A 169 -6.58 -14.54 22.52
C GLU A 169 -5.20 -14.08 22.99
N LYS A 170 -4.39 -13.51 22.09
CA LYS A 170 -3.07 -13.00 22.43
C LYS A 170 -3.11 -11.77 23.34
N ILE A 171 -4.10 -10.91 23.16
CA ILE A 171 -4.34 -9.76 24.04
C ILE A 171 -4.80 -10.25 25.42
N ASN A 172 -5.80 -11.14 25.46
CA ASN A 172 -6.33 -11.68 26.72
C ASN A 172 -5.26 -12.42 27.52
N SER A 173 -4.47 -13.29 26.87
CA SER A 173 -3.39 -14.02 27.54
C SER A 173 -2.32 -13.11 28.14
N ARG A 174 -1.99 -11.97 27.50
CA ARG A 174 -1.05 -10.99 28.09
C ARG A 174 -1.67 -10.19 29.24
N ILE A 175 -2.94 -9.82 29.14
CA ILE A 175 -3.65 -9.11 30.23
C ILE A 175 -3.77 -10.02 31.46
N HIS A 176 -4.14 -11.29 31.27
CA HIS A 176 -4.24 -12.26 32.36
C HIS A 176 -2.87 -12.62 32.95
N LYS A 177 -1.80 -12.70 32.16
CA LYS A 177 -0.43 -12.94 32.67
C LYS A 177 0.10 -11.78 33.52
N ASN A 178 -0.37 -10.55 33.29
CA ASN A 178 -0.05 -9.39 34.13
C ASN A 178 -0.93 -9.28 35.40
N LYS A 179 -2.01 -10.06 35.51
CA LYS A 179 -2.89 -10.04 36.70
C LYS A 179 -2.43 -10.97 37.83
N TYR A 180 -1.41 -11.80 37.57
CA TYR A 180 -0.81 -12.76 38.51
C TYR A 180 0.70 -12.51 38.74
N ARG A 181 1.15 -11.29 38.50
CA ARG A 181 2.47 -10.77 38.90
C ARG A 181 2.25 -9.62 39.87
#